data_AF-A0A8T4XTX3-F1
#
_entry.id   AF-A0A8T4XTX3-F1
#
_cell.length_a   1.000
_cell.length_b   1.000
_cell.length_c   1.000
_cell.angle_alpha   90.00
_cell.angle_beta   90.00
_cell.angle_gamma   90.00
#
_symmetry.space_group_name_H-M   'P 1'
#
loop_
_entity.id
_entity.type
_entity.pdbx_description
1 polymer ?
#
loop_
_entity_poly.entity_id
_entity_poly.type
_entity_poly.pdbx_seq_one_letter_code
_entity_poly.pdbx_strand_id
1 'polypeptide(L)' 'MTAKTRRKIVKIGPSSFVSLPADWMRGMRLKNGDEVDVFYDGIVVVVPKNAPIDAGLVRRELDRIISIL' A
#
# COMPACT_ATOMS: atom_id res chain seq x y z
N MET A 1 -4.08 10.74 3.62
CA MET A 1 -3.29 11.51 2.65
C MET A 1 -3.29 10.76 1.35
N THR A 2 -3.89 11.31 0.30
CA THR A 2 -3.94 10.68 -1.01
C THR A 2 -2.97 11.44 -1.91
N ALA A 3 -1.92 10.76 -2.37
CA ALA A 3 -0.89 11.36 -3.21
C ALA A 3 -0.41 10.34 -4.24
N LYS A 4 -0.26 10.77 -5.49
CA LYS A 4 0.32 9.96 -6.57
C LYS A 4 1.84 10.12 -6.56
N THR A 5 2.57 9.03 -6.40
CA THR A 5 4.04 9.02 -6.50
C THR A 5 4.49 7.96 -7.49
N ARG A 6 5.56 8.24 -8.26
CA ARG A 6 6.15 7.28 -9.18
C ARG A 6 7.35 6.62 -8.50
N ARG A 7 7.36 5.30 -8.42
CA ARG A 7 8.47 4.51 -7.89
C ARG A 7 8.94 3.52 -8.96
N LYS A 8 10.23 3.20 -8.96
CA LYS A 8 10.80 2.15 -9.81
C LYS A 8 10.70 0.81 -9.08
N ILE A 9 10.37 -0.23 -9.83
CA ILE A 9 10.56 -1.60 -9.37
C ILE A 9 12.06 -1.91 -9.43
N VAL A 10 12.61 -2.40 -8.33
CA VAL A 10 14.00 -2.83 -8.22
C VAL A 10 14.07 -4.33 -8.00
N LYS A 11 15.15 -4.96 -8.46
CA LYS A 11 15.42 -6.37 -8.21
C LYS A 11 16.28 -6.50 -6.96
N ILE A 12 15.87 -7.34 -6.01
CA ILE A 12 16.66 -7.69 -4.83
C ILE A 12 16.67 -9.21 -4.72
N GLY A 13 17.84 -9.82 -4.91
CA GLY A 13 17.96 -11.28 -5.00
C GLY A 13 17.08 -11.86 -6.11
N PRO A 14 16.27 -12.90 -5.82
CA PRO A 14 15.36 -13.50 -6.81
C PRO A 14 14.05 -12.71 -7.00
N SER A 15 13.77 -11.69 -6.17
CA SER A 15 12.46 -11.04 -6.11
C SER A 15 12.49 -9.59 -6.61
N SER A 16 11.30 -9.08 -6.92
CA SER A 16 11.07 -7.68 -7.32
C SER A 16 10.40 -6.91 -6.19
N PHE A 17 10.83 -5.66 -5.99
CA PHE A 17 10.39 -4.82 -4.89
C PHE A 17 10.04 -3.41 -5.37
N VAL A 18 9.06 -2.80 -4.72
CA VAL A 18 8.77 -1.37 -4.82
C VAL A 18 8.83 -0.78 -3.42
N SER A 19 9.45 0.40 -3.29
CA SER A 19 9.49 1.10 -2.01
C SER A 19 8.13 1.73 -1.71
N LEU A 20 7.61 1.44 -0.51
CA LEU A 20 6.40 2.09 0.00
C LEU A 20 6.70 3.57 0.35
N PRO A 21 5.75 4.49 0.17
CA PRO A 21 5.94 5.89 0.53
C PRO A 21 6.19 6.05 2.04
N ALA A 22 7.25 6.80 2.41
CA ALA A 22 7.62 7.02 3.82
C ALA A 22 6.48 7.65 4.64
N ASP A 23 5.71 8.56 4.04
CA ASP A 23 4.58 9.22 4.71
C ASP A 23 3.45 8.25 5.00
N TRP A 24 3.20 7.30 4.10
CA TRP A 24 2.22 6.25 4.29
C TRP A 24 2.66 5.28 5.39
N MET A 25 3.92 4.85 5.37
CA MET A 25 4.52 4.01 6.42
C MET A 25 4.38 4.67 7.80
N ARG A 26 4.72 5.96 7.91
CA ARG A 26 4.56 6.74 9.16
C ARG A 26 3.11 6.84 9.60
N GLY A 27 2.19 7.13 8.67
CA GLY A 27 0.76 7.23 8.95
C GLY A 27 0.15 5.92 9.44
N MET A 28 0.63 4.79 8.91
CA MET A 28 0.21 3.44 9.30
C MET A 28 1.02 2.87 10.48
N ARG A 29 1.99 3.63 11.02
CA ARG A 29 2.91 3.20 12.10
C ARG A 29 3.67 1.91 11.79
N LEU A 30 3.99 1.69 10.52
CA LEU A 30 4.76 0.53 10.05
C LEU A 30 6.26 0.80 10.18
N LYS A 31 7.01 -0.23 10.57
CA LYS A 31 8.48 -0.25 10.58
C LYS A 31 9.02 -1.47 9.83
N ASN A 32 10.32 -1.44 9.52
CA ASN A 32 11.00 -2.59 8.94
C ASN A 32 10.86 -3.82 9.85
N GLY A 33 10.47 -4.95 9.27
CA GLY A 33 10.21 -6.19 10.00
C GLY A 33 8.76 -6.40 10.39
N ASP A 34 7.89 -5.39 10.28
CA ASP A 34 6.45 -5.59 10.43
C ASP A 34 5.87 -6.35 9.22
N GLU A 35 4.81 -7.11 9.46
CA GLU A 35 4.08 -7.85 8.44
C GLU A 35 2.89 -7.03 7.91
N VAL A 36 2.58 -7.24 6.62
CA VAL A 36 1.45 -6.62 5.91
C VAL A 36 0.75 -7.67 5.07
N ASP A 37 -0.55 -7.51 4.91
CA ASP A 37 -1.33 -8.30 3.95
C ASP A 37 -1.25 -7.64 2.57
N VAL A 38 -1.12 -8.47 1.53
CA VAL A 38 -1.04 -8.03 0.14
C VAL A 38 -2.11 -8.74 -0.67
N PHE A 39 -3.10 -7.98 -1.13
CA PHE A 39 -4.16 -8.46 -2.01
C PHE A 39 -3.86 -8.03 -3.45
N TYR A 40 -4.12 -8.91 -4.42
CA TYR A 40 -3.82 -8.65 -5.82
C TYR A 40 -4.89 -9.24 -6.76
N ASP A 41 -5.42 -8.38 -7.64
CA ASP A 41 -6.18 -8.76 -8.84
C ASP A 41 -6.24 -7.52 -9.77
N GLY A 42 -5.34 -7.46 -10.76
CA GLY A 42 -5.12 -6.27 -11.61
C GLY A 42 -4.51 -5.05 -10.91
N ILE A 43 -4.80 -4.85 -9.62
CA ILE A 43 -4.28 -3.81 -8.72
C ILE A 43 -3.71 -4.49 -7.47
N VAL A 44 -2.60 -3.96 -6.94
CA VAL A 44 -2.02 -4.42 -5.66
C VAL A 44 -2.48 -3.51 -4.54
N VAL A 45 -3.07 -4.10 -3.50
CA VAL A 45 -3.49 -3.42 -2.28
C VAL A 45 -2.66 -3.94 -1.11
N VAL A 46 -1.94 -3.04 -0.43
CA VAL A 46 -1.11 -3.35 0.73
C VAL A 46 -1.78 -2.81 1.98
N VAL A 47 -1.97 -3.66 3.00
CA VAL A 47 -2.66 -3.27 4.22
C VAL A 47 -1.93 -3.77 5.46
N PRO A 48 -1.84 -2.99 6.56
CA PRO A 48 -1.24 -3.47 7.80
C PRO A 48 -1.99 -4.69 8.34
N LYS A 49 -1.26 -5.74 8.77
CA LYS A 49 -1.81 -7.03 9.24
C LYS A 49 -2.89 -6.91 10.33
N ASN A 50 -2.77 -5.89 11.18
CA ASN A 50 -3.69 -5.66 12.31
C ASN A 50 -4.69 -4.53 12.06
N ALA A 51 -4.80 -4.02 10.82
CA ALA A 51 -5.80 -3.01 10.51
C ALA A 51 -7.20 -3.68 10.45
N PRO A 52 -8.24 -3.09 11.06
CA PRO A 52 -9.60 -3.52 10.84
C PRO A 52 -10.02 -3.11 9.43
N ILE A 53 -9.83 -4.01 8.46
CA ILE A 53 -10.22 -3.79 7.07
C ILE A 53 -11.66 -4.24 6.90
N ASP A 54 -12.58 -3.27 6.77
CA ASP A 54 -13.93 -3.55 6.28
C ASP A 54 -14.07 -3.15 4.81
N ALA A 55 -14.98 -3.81 4.09
CA ALA A 55 -15.20 -3.57 2.67
C ALA A 55 -15.61 -2.12 2.37
N GLY A 56 -16.30 -1.45 3.29
CA GLY A 56 -16.71 -0.06 3.17
C GLY A 56 -15.52 0.91 3.24
N LEU A 57 -14.56 0.65 4.15
CA LEU A 57 -13.31 1.40 4.22
C LEU A 57 -12.52 1.25 2.91
N VAL A 58 -12.32 0.03 2.43
CA VAL A 58 -11.57 -0.23 1.19
C VAL A 58 -12.21 0.50 0.02
N ARG A 59 -13.55 0.40 -0.14
CA ARG A 59 -14.27 1.10 -1.20
C ARG A 59 -14.06 2.62 -1.13
N ARG A 60 -14.20 3.23 0.05
CA ARG A 60 -13.98 4.68 0.22
C ARG A 60 -12.55 5.12 -0.14
N GLU A 61 -11.54 4.34 0.25
CA GLU A 61 -10.16 4.68 -0.08
C GLU A 61 -9.86 4.48 -1.58
N LEU A 62 -10.42 3.45 -2.22
CA LEU A 62 -10.32 3.26 -3.66
C LEU A 62 -10.99 4.41 -4.43
N ASP A 63 -12.17 4.86 -4.02
CA ASP A 63 -12.85 6.01 -4.64
C ASP A 63 -11.97 7.28 -4.60
N ARG A 64 -11.27 7.51 -3.48
CA ARG A 64 -10.31 8.62 -3.34
C ARG A 64 -9.06 8.46 -4.21
N ILE A 65 -8.56 7.23 -4.38
CA ILE A 65 -7.45 6.97 -5.28
C ILE A 65 -7.88 7.23 -6.72
N ILE A 66 -9.07 6.74 -7.11
CA ILE A 66 -9.64 6.94 -8.45
C ILE A 66 -9.81 8.43 -8.77
N SER A 67 -10.22 9.25 -7.80
CA SER A 67 -10.39 10.69 -8.02
C SER A 67 -9.10 11.46 -8.33
N ILE A 68 -7.93 10.84 -8.11
CA ILE A 68 -6.61 11.46 -8.36
C ILE A 68 -5.77 10.70 -9.40
N LEU A 69 -6.32 9.65 -10.04
CA LEU A 69 -5.64 8.90 -11.10
C LEU A 69 -5.54 9.73 -12.37
#